data_AF-A0A2M8PRN3-F1
#
_entry.id   AF-A0A2M8PRN3-F1
#
_cell.length_a   1.000
_cell.length_b   1.000
_cell.length_c   1.000
_cell.angle_alpha   90.00
_cell.angle_beta   90.00
_cell.angle_gamma   90.00
#
_symmetry.space_group_name_H-M   'P 1'
#
loop_
_entity.id
_entity.type
_entity.pdbx_description
1 polymer ?
#
loop_
_entity_poly.entity_id
_entity_poly.type
_entity_poly.pdbx_seq_one_letter_code
_entity_poly.pdbx_strand_id
1 'polypeptide(L)'
;MMAFDPTTHPHRRYNPLTGEWVLVSPHRTKRPWQGKVETPPQQARPEYDPACYLCPGNQRAGKGKNPKYKTTHVFTNDFAALLPNVPKVALPPESLLRSTSVRGTSRVICFSPRHDLTLPEMSIKAIRKVVDVWADQTEELGEQYRWVQVFENKGEMMGASNPHPHGQIWAGDFLPNIVATEDHQQRLYYEKNKRPLLLDYAELEHEQKERIVVENADWLAVVPYWAVWPFEILLLPRQHVQRLPDLRLRQRKSLAAILQALLIRYDNLFEIAFPYSMGWHGAPFDDDNHDHWQLHAHFYPPLLRSATVRKFMVGYEMLAEAQRDITPEQAAQRLRDVPGVHYKRIIKKRKWTKEELLAAGFKQYSRKKQLILARYLPASESPKVIKTDWDTLIAEAGYVICYEVGKDVPLKSSIDDYTHWPVRPDIFQRDYDDWDDDTWEATPAQQQLLSKGCKPYYKSASVWGKYLTEAVYTHTLESVEPVEVPPGAWLVISQQGEVWSASDEDFRSRYEVTS
;
A
#
# COMPACT_ATOMS: atom_id res chain seq x y z
N MET A 1 25.16 -34.28 -1.49
CA MET A 1 24.21 -33.62 -2.42
C MET A 1 23.82 -32.28 -1.80
N MET A 2 23.77 -31.20 -2.58
CA MET A 2 23.18 -29.95 -2.08
C MET A 2 21.68 -30.17 -1.85
N ALA A 3 21.16 -29.75 -0.70
CA ALA A 3 19.73 -29.80 -0.42
C ALA A 3 18.98 -28.81 -1.34
N PHE A 4 17.77 -29.17 -1.77
CA PHE A 4 16.94 -28.27 -2.56
C PHE A 4 16.45 -27.09 -1.71
N ASP A 5 16.64 -25.88 -2.20
CA ASP A 5 16.17 -24.65 -1.58
C ASP A 5 15.33 -23.85 -2.61
N PRO A 6 14.00 -23.77 -2.44
CA PRO A 6 13.12 -23.07 -3.37
C PRO A 6 13.35 -21.55 -3.40
N THR A 7 14.11 -20.98 -2.46
CA THR A 7 14.44 -19.56 -2.42
C THR A 7 15.63 -19.18 -3.29
N THR A 8 16.39 -20.17 -3.79
CA THR A 8 17.59 -19.95 -4.60
C THR A 8 17.62 -20.80 -5.88
N HIS A 9 17.11 -22.03 -5.82
CA HIS A 9 17.11 -22.96 -6.95
C HIS A 9 15.88 -22.80 -7.87
N PRO A 10 16.08 -22.79 -9.19
CA PRO A 10 14.97 -22.83 -10.14
C PRO A 10 14.11 -24.08 -9.99
N HIS A 11 12.80 -23.91 -10.12
CA HIS A 11 11.83 -24.99 -10.04
C HIS A 11 10.55 -24.59 -10.78
N ARG A 12 9.63 -25.53 -10.97
CA ARG A 12 8.32 -25.28 -11.59
C ARG A 12 7.22 -25.44 -10.55
N ARG A 13 6.19 -24.59 -10.63
CA ARG A 13 4.99 -24.67 -9.79
C ARG A 13 3.77 -24.86 -10.69
N TYR A 14 2.89 -25.78 -10.33
CA TYR A 14 1.70 -26.09 -11.11
C TYR A 14 0.55 -25.16 -10.75
N ASN A 15 -0.12 -24.62 -11.77
CA ASN A 15 -1.36 -23.88 -11.64
C ASN A 15 -2.55 -24.84 -11.86
N PRO A 16 -3.27 -25.24 -10.81
CA PRO A 16 -4.39 -26.17 -10.95
C PRO A 16 -5.63 -25.51 -11.55
N LEU A 17 -5.70 -24.19 -11.69
CA LEU A 17 -6.80 -23.50 -12.39
C LEU A 17 -6.63 -23.52 -13.91
N THR A 18 -5.40 -23.44 -14.41
CA THR A 18 -5.13 -23.44 -15.87
C THR A 18 -4.60 -24.76 -16.39
N GLY A 19 -4.11 -25.63 -15.50
CA GLY A 19 -3.43 -26.86 -15.87
C GLY A 19 -2.01 -26.67 -16.38
N GLU A 20 -1.42 -25.49 -16.16
CA GLU A 20 -0.11 -25.09 -16.68
C GLU A 20 0.96 -25.04 -15.58
N TRP A 21 2.22 -24.94 -15.99
CA TRP A 21 3.35 -24.76 -15.09
C TRP A 21 3.90 -23.34 -15.17
N VAL A 22 4.49 -22.89 -14.07
CA VAL A 22 5.21 -21.61 -13.98
C VAL A 22 6.65 -21.87 -13.54
N LEU A 23 7.60 -21.39 -14.33
CA LEU A 23 9.02 -21.43 -14.01
C LEU A 23 9.37 -20.35 -12.97
N VAL A 24 9.88 -20.76 -11.82
CA VAL A 24 10.32 -19.88 -10.74
C VAL A 24 11.84 -19.82 -10.76
N SER A 25 12.42 -18.61 -10.83
CA SER A 25 13.87 -18.40 -10.88
C SER A 25 14.31 -17.28 -9.92
N PRO A 26 14.40 -17.55 -8.60
CA PRO A 26 14.54 -16.53 -7.56
C PRO A 26 15.78 -15.63 -7.69
N HIS A 27 16.87 -16.16 -8.24
CA HIS A 27 18.14 -15.45 -8.36
C HIS A 27 18.12 -14.37 -9.47
N ARG A 28 17.14 -14.35 -10.37
CA ARG A 28 17.10 -13.42 -11.51
C ARG A 28 16.92 -11.95 -11.10
N THR A 29 16.39 -11.69 -9.91
CA THR A 29 16.34 -10.32 -9.36
C THR A 29 17.72 -9.69 -9.15
N LYS A 30 18.78 -10.50 -8.99
CA LYS A 30 20.17 -10.00 -8.84
C LYS A 30 20.77 -9.47 -10.14
N ARG A 31 20.15 -9.75 -11.29
CA ARG A 31 20.65 -9.28 -12.59
C ARG A 31 20.57 -7.74 -12.67
N PRO A 32 21.64 -7.03 -13.05
CA PRO A 32 21.58 -5.58 -13.26
C PRO A 32 20.52 -5.22 -14.31
N TRP A 33 19.66 -4.23 -14.00
CA TRP A 33 18.67 -3.72 -14.95
C TRP A 33 19.20 -2.47 -15.62
N GLN A 34 19.34 -2.51 -16.95
CA GLN A 34 19.71 -1.39 -17.81
C GLN A 34 18.64 -1.12 -18.89
N GLY A 35 17.44 -1.70 -18.72
CA GLY A 35 16.33 -1.54 -19.66
C GLY A 35 15.49 -0.30 -19.37
N LYS A 36 14.29 -0.25 -19.99
CA LYS A 36 13.35 0.87 -19.85
C LYS A 36 13.02 1.17 -18.38
N VAL A 37 12.93 2.46 -18.07
CA VAL A 37 12.50 3.01 -16.78
C VAL A 37 11.20 3.77 -17.07
N GLU A 38 10.13 3.40 -16.39
CA GLU A 38 8.80 3.99 -16.57
C GLU A 38 8.67 5.34 -15.85
N THR A 39 7.85 6.25 -16.37
CA THR A 39 7.56 7.54 -15.72
C THR A 39 6.53 7.32 -14.62
N PRO A 40 6.79 7.77 -13.37
CA PRO A 40 5.78 7.71 -12.31
C PRO A 40 4.51 8.50 -12.68
N PRO A 41 3.32 8.05 -12.29
CA PRO A 41 2.08 8.77 -12.56
C PRO A 41 2.07 10.15 -11.89
N GLN A 42 1.41 11.12 -12.53
CA GLN A 42 1.27 12.48 -12.03
C GLN A 42 0.56 12.50 -10.67
N GLN A 43 1.17 13.17 -9.68
CA GLN A 43 0.73 13.10 -8.28
C GLN A 43 -0.54 13.92 -7.97
N ALA A 44 -0.81 14.98 -8.72
CA ALA A 44 -1.96 15.86 -8.51
C ALA A 44 -2.85 15.85 -9.76
N ARG A 45 -4.08 15.36 -9.60
CA ARG A 45 -5.16 15.44 -10.59
C ARG A 45 -6.27 16.32 -10.03
N PRO A 46 -7.03 17.04 -10.88
CA PRO A 46 -8.15 17.82 -10.39
C PRO A 46 -9.29 16.89 -9.94
N GLU A 47 -10.07 17.30 -8.95
CA GLU A 47 -11.27 16.57 -8.51
C GLU A 47 -12.27 16.40 -9.67
N TYR A 48 -12.33 17.39 -10.56
CA TYR A 48 -13.15 17.40 -11.76
C TYR A 48 -12.31 17.89 -12.95
N ASP A 49 -12.35 17.13 -14.04
CA ASP A 49 -11.70 17.52 -15.30
C ASP A 49 -12.78 17.80 -16.37
N PRO A 50 -12.93 19.05 -16.86
CA PRO A 50 -13.91 19.39 -17.90
C PRO A 50 -13.64 18.73 -19.25
N ALA A 51 -12.42 18.24 -19.52
CA ALA A 51 -12.06 17.51 -20.74
C ALA A 51 -12.26 15.99 -20.60
N CYS A 52 -12.41 15.47 -19.38
CA CYS A 52 -12.57 14.04 -19.15
C CYS A 52 -13.95 13.54 -19.56
N TYR A 53 -14.00 12.64 -20.54
CA TYR A 53 -15.25 12.07 -21.06
C TYR A 53 -16.02 11.14 -20.11
N LEU A 54 -15.47 10.87 -18.92
CA LEU A 54 -16.12 10.06 -17.87
C LEU A 54 -16.64 10.91 -16.70
N CYS A 55 -16.26 12.18 -16.60
CA CYS A 55 -16.71 13.04 -15.50
C CYS A 55 -18.22 13.38 -15.59
N PRO A 56 -18.89 13.65 -14.45
CA PRO A 56 -20.32 13.96 -14.42
C PRO A 56 -20.67 15.19 -15.25
N GLY A 57 -21.70 15.13 -16.09
CA GLY A 57 -22.13 16.26 -16.90
C GLY A 57 -21.29 16.55 -18.15
N ASN A 58 -20.14 15.90 -18.34
CA ASN A 58 -19.31 16.05 -19.54
C ASN A 58 -19.88 15.28 -20.74
N GLN A 59 -19.47 15.70 -21.93
CA GLN A 59 -19.69 14.94 -23.16
C GLN A 59 -18.83 13.68 -23.14
N ARG A 60 -19.38 12.57 -23.62
CA ARG A 60 -18.65 11.32 -23.79
C ARG A 60 -17.82 11.36 -25.07
N ALA A 61 -16.94 10.38 -25.23
CA ALA A 61 -16.13 10.23 -26.44
C ALA A 61 -16.99 9.91 -27.68
N GLY A 62 -18.13 9.24 -27.49
CA GLY A 62 -19.15 9.07 -28.53
C GLY A 62 -20.19 10.19 -28.56
N LYS A 63 -21.45 9.85 -28.89
CA LYS A 63 -22.54 10.84 -29.08
C LYS A 63 -23.39 11.10 -27.83
N GLY A 64 -22.89 10.80 -26.63
CA GLY A 64 -23.68 10.92 -25.39
C GLY A 64 -23.13 11.94 -24.40
N LYS A 65 -23.94 12.26 -23.40
CA LYS A 65 -23.57 13.12 -22.27
C LYS A 65 -23.76 12.37 -20.97
N ASN A 66 -22.79 12.47 -20.06
CA ASN A 66 -22.93 11.89 -18.74
C ASN A 66 -23.98 12.66 -17.93
N PRO A 67 -24.86 11.98 -17.16
CA PRO A 67 -25.66 12.66 -16.16
C PRO A 67 -24.76 13.31 -15.11
N LYS A 68 -25.31 14.22 -14.31
CA LYS A 68 -24.64 14.75 -13.11
C LYS A 68 -24.70 13.72 -11.97
N TYR A 69 -24.13 12.54 -12.20
CA TYR A 69 -24.15 11.45 -11.24
C TYR A 69 -23.34 11.81 -9.98
N LYS A 70 -23.77 11.27 -8.82
CA LYS A 70 -23.16 11.57 -7.50
C LYS A 70 -22.41 10.38 -6.89
N THR A 71 -22.46 9.22 -7.53
CA THR A 71 -21.92 7.95 -7.04
C THR A 71 -21.27 7.18 -8.19
N THR A 72 -21.56 5.89 -8.33
CA THR A 72 -21.25 5.11 -9.52
C THR A 72 -22.16 5.51 -10.70
N HIS A 73 -21.68 5.31 -11.92
CA HIS A 73 -22.46 5.48 -13.14
C HIS A 73 -22.10 4.40 -14.16
N VAL A 74 -23.11 3.76 -14.74
CA VAL A 74 -22.93 2.74 -15.77
C VAL A 74 -23.55 3.21 -17.08
N PHE A 75 -22.87 2.97 -18.19
CA PHE A 75 -23.40 3.18 -19.53
C PHE A 75 -22.81 2.19 -20.52
N THR A 76 -23.52 1.90 -21.61
CA THR A 76 -23.00 1.11 -22.73
C THR A 76 -21.82 1.84 -23.37
N ASN A 77 -20.71 1.15 -23.54
CA ASN A 77 -19.50 1.71 -24.12
C ASN A 77 -19.79 2.24 -25.53
N ASP A 78 -19.42 3.50 -25.80
CA ASP A 78 -19.65 4.14 -27.10
C ASP A 78 -18.86 3.44 -28.23
N PHE A 79 -17.81 2.69 -27.89
CA PHE A 79 -16.98 1.88 -28.80
C PHE A 79 -16.94 0.42 -28.31
N ALA A 80 -18.11 -0.20 -28.17
CA ALA A 80 -18.23 -1.57 -27.66
C ALA A 80 -17.47 -2.60 -28.53
N ALA A 81 -16.76 -3.52 -27.87
CA ALA A 81 -16.03 -4.60 -28.53
C ALA A 81 -16.96 -5.74 -28.99
N LEU A 82 -18.15 -5.85 -28.37
CA LEU A 82 -19.18 -6.81 -28.71
C LEU A 82 -20.48 -6.08 -29.07
N LEU A 83 -21.19 -6.62 -30.07
CA LEU A 83 -22.46 -6.08 -30.54
C LEU A 83 -23.60 -7.05 -30.24
N PRO A 84 -24.81 -6.55 -29.92
CA PRO A 84 -25.92 -7.42 -29.55
C PRO A 84 -26.45 -8.24 -30.73
N ASN A 85 -26.31 -7.71 -31.95
CA ASN A 85 -26.78 -8.35 -33.18
C ASN A 85 -25.62 -8.46 -34.17
N VAL A 86 -25.25 -9.69 -34.51
CA VAL A 86 -24.27 -9.99 -35.57
C VAL A 86 -24.83 -11.06 -36.52
N PRO A 87 -24.55 -10.98 -37.83
CA PRO A 87 -24.93 -12.03 -38.78
C PRO A 87 -24.28 -13.37 -38.41
N LYS A 88 -24.96 -14.49 -38.73
CA LYS A 88 -24.40 -15.84 -38.59
C LYS A 88 -23.27 -16.05 -39.61
N VAL A 89 -22.14 -16.58 -39.15
CA VAL A 89 -21.05 -17.04 -40.01
C VAL A 89 -21.51 -18.27 -40.80
N ALA A 90 -21.27 -18.27 -42.11
CA ALA A 90 -21.55 -19.38 -43.01
C ALA A 90 -20.25 -20.05 -43.46
N LEU A 91 -19.53 -20.70 -42.54
CA LEU A 91 -18.33 -21.49 -42.85
C LEU A 91 -18.56 -22.98 -42.52
N PRO A 92 -17.99 -23.92 -43.29
CA PRO A 92 -18.09 -25.35 -42.99
C PRO A 92 -17.42 -25.70 -41.65
N PRO A 93 -18.04 -26.54 -40.80
CA PRO A 93 -17.51 -26.89 -39.47
C PRO A 93 -16.13 -27.59 -39.49
N GLU A 94 -15.81 -28.29 -40.57
CA GLU A 94 -14.62 -29.15 -40.68
C GLU A 94 -13.38 -28.44 -41.22
N SER A 95 -13.46 -27.14 -41.49
CA SER A 95 -12.34 -26.35 -41.99
C SER A 95 -11.22 -26.22 -40.95
N LEU A 96 -9.96 -26.13 -41.43
CA LEU A 96 -8.83 -25.63 -40.65
C LEU A 96 -9.05 -24.18 -40.20
N LEU A 97 -9.76 -23.41 -41.03
CA LEU A 97 -10.15 -22.03 -40.78
C LEU A 97 -11.59 -22.01 -40.25
N ARG A 98 -11.74 -21.92 -38.93
CA ARG A 98 -13.04 -21.89 -38.25
C ARG A 98 -13.36 -20.48 -37.78
N SER A 99 -14.62 -20.08 -37.89
CA SER A 99 -15.13 -18.87 -37.26
C SER A 99 -16.54 -19.10 -36.78
N THR A 100 -16.91 -18.44 -35.69
CA THR A 100 -18.27 -18.47 -35.14
C THR A 100 -18.73 -17.05 -34.91
N SER A 101 -20.04 -16.81 -35.04
CA SER A 101 -20.64 -15.55 -34.63
C SER A 101 -20.72 -15.48 -33.12
N VAL A 102 -20.47 -14.30 -32.57
CA VAL A 102 -20.61 -14.03 -31.14
C VAL A 102 -21.40 -12.76 -30.94
N ARG A 103 -22.34 -12.76 -30.00
CA ARG A 103 -23.14 -11.59 -29.62
C ARG A 103 -22.78 -11.20 -28.20
N GLY A 104 -22.93 -9.92 -27.90
CA GLY A 104 -22.58 -9.42 -26.59
C GLY A 104 -22.85 -7.93 -26.40
N THR A 105 -22.35 -7.41 -25.30
CA THR A 105 -22.34 -5.99 -25.01
C THR A 105 -21.12 -5.61 -24.18
N SER A 106 -20.76 -4.33 -24.22
CA SER A 106 -19.69 -3.77 -23.40
C SER A 106 -20.22 -2.56 -22.65
N ARG A 107 -20.04 -2.52 -21.34
CA ARG A 107 -20.42 -1.40 -20.45
C ARG A 107 -19.18 -0.81 -19.78
N VAL A 108 -19.23 0.47 -19.48
CA VAL A 108 -18.25 1.20 -18.66
C VAL A 108 -18.91 1.50 -17.31
N ILE A 109 -18.16 1.34 -16.22
CA ILE A 109 -18.58 1.68 -14.86
C ILE A 109 -17.65 2.77 -14.31
N CYS A 110 -18.12 4.00 -14.16
CA CYS A 110 -17.43 5.00 -13.35
C CYS A 110 -17.62 4.69 -11.86
N PHE A 111 -16.54 4.64 -11.08
CA PHE A 111 -16.59 4.29 -9.65
C PHE A 111 -16.99 5.47 -8.75
N SER A 112 -16.72 6.70 -9.17
CA SER A 112 -16.88 7.92 -8.38
C SER A 112 -17.06 9.13 -9.29
N PRO A 113 -17.79 10.19 -8.89
CA PRO A 113 -17.79 11.45 -9.63
C PRO A 113 -16.44 12.16 -9.60
N ARG A 114 -15.60 11.84 -8.62
CA ARG A 114 -14.27 12.44 -8.45
C ARG A 114 -13.24 11.78 -9.36
N HIS A 115 -12.59 12.60 -10.17
CA HIS A 115 -11.56 12.22 -11.13
C HIS A 115 -10.20 11.90 -10.49
N ASP A 116 -9.92 12.49 -9.33
CA ASP A 116 -8.65 12.36 -8.62
C ASP A 116 -8.58 11.17 -7.66
N LEU A 117 -9.66 10.41 -7.50
CA LEU A 117 -9.72 9.26 -6.60
C LEU A 117 -9.38 7.96 -7.29
N THR A 118 -8.76 7.07 -6.52
CA THR A 118 -8.67 5.63 -6.83
C THR A 118 -9.34 4.80 -5.73
N LEU A 119 -9.65 3.52 -6.01
CA LEU A 119 -10.27 2.61 -5.04
C LEU A 119 -9.63 2.60 -3.63
N PRO A 120 -8.28 2.56 -3.45
CA PRO A 120 -7.69 2.59 -2.09
C PRO A 120 -7.94 3.88 -1.31
N GLU A 121 -8.25 4.98 -1.99
CA GLU A 121 -8.49 6.30 -1.38
C GLU A 121 -9.97 6.55 -1.06
N MET A 122 -10.87 5.82 -1.73
CA MET A 122 -12.32 5.86 -1.49
C MET A 122 -12.68 5.34 -0.10
N SER A 123 -13.81 5.79 0.46
CA SER A 123 -14.34 5.18 1.70
C SER A 123 -14.85 3.76 1.45
N ILE A 124 -14.85 2.91 2.48
CA ILE A 124 -15.43 1.55 2.39
C ILE A 124 -16.88 1.58 1.89
N LYS A 125 -17.67 2.58 2.32
CA LYS A 125 -19.05 2.78 1.85
C LYS A 125 -19.13 3.07 0.35
N ALA A 126 -18.17 3.78 -0.21
CA ALA A 126 -18.12 4.08 -1.64
C ALA A 126 -17.66 2.86 -2.45
N ILE A 127 -16.63 2.14 -2.00
CA ILE A 127 -16.19 0.87 -2.62
C ILE A 127 -17.33 -0.16 -2.57
N ARG A 128 -18.11 -0.19 -1.48
CA ARG A 128 -19.28 -1.06 -1.38
C ARG A 128 -20.30 -0.80 -2.50
N LYS A 129 -20.54 0.46 -2.87
CA LYS A 129 -21.43 0.77 -4.00
C LYS A 129 -20.89 0.26 -5.34
N VAL A 130 -19.56 0.25 -5.51
CA VAL A 130 -18.92 -0.36 -6.68
C VAL A 130 -19.16 -1.87 -6.70
N VAL A 131 -18.97 -2.54 -5.56
CA VAL A 131 -19.28 -3.98 -5.42
C VAL A 131 -20.75 -4.29 -5.70
N ASP A 132 -21.68 -3.47 -5.20
CA ASP A 132 -23.10 -3.65 -5.49
C ASP A 132 -23.37 -3.50 -6.99
N VAL A 133 -22.80 -2.49 -7.66
CA VAL A 133 -22.92 -2.34 -9.13
C VAL A 133 -22.34 -3.54 -9.88
N TRP A 134 -21.20 -4.09 -9.46
CA TRP A 134 -20.67 -5.29 -10.10
C TRP A 134 -21.65 -6.46 -10.00
N ALA A 135 -22.19 -6.71 -8.80
CA ALA A 135 -23.17 -7.77 -8.60
C ALA A 135 -24.45 -7.53 -9.43
N ASP A 136 -25.04 -6.34 -9.36
CA ASP A 136 -26.29 -6.01 -10.04
C ASP A 136 -26.14 -6.12 -11.58
N GLN A 137 -25.00 -5.68 -12.12
CA GLN A 137 -24.73 -5.78 -13.55
C GLN A 137 -24.40 -7.20 -14.01
N THR A 138 -23.74 -7.99 -13.15
CA THR A 138 -23.51 -9.41 -13.41
C THR A 138 -24.83 -10.19 -13.43
N GLU A 139 -25.75 -9.90 -12.51
CA GLU A 139 -27.10 -10.49 -12.49
C GLU A 139 -27.90 -10.11 -13.74
N GLU A 140 -28.03 -8.81 -14.03
CA GLU A 140 -28.79 -8.31 -15.18
C GLU A 140 -28.29 -8.87 -16.52
N LEU A 141 -26.97 -8.85 -16.75
CA LEU A 141 -26.39 -9.34 -18.00
C LEU A 141 -26.39 -10.88 -18.08
N GLY A 142 -26.34 -11.55 -16.93
CA GLY A 142 -26.40 -13.02 -16.84
C GLY A 142 -27.73 -13.60 -17.30
N GLU A 143 -28.82 -12.82 -17.28
CA GLU A 143 -30.11 -13.24 -17.85
C GLU A 143 -30.06 -13.47 -19.38
N GLN A 144 -29.12 -12.82 -20.07
CA GLN A 144 -29.04 -12.81 -21.54
C GLN A 144 -27.77 -13.46 -22.10
N TYR A 145 -26.68 -13.43 -21.33
CA TYR A 145 -25.35 -13.81 -21.79
C TYR A 145 -24.76 -14.89 -20.91
N ARG A 146 -24.11 -15.86 -21.55
CA ARG A 146 -23.48 -16.99 -20.89
C ARG A 146 -22.32 -16.58 -19.98
N TRP A 147 -21.58 -15.55 -20.37
CA TRP A 147 -20.46 -15.03 -19.58
C TRP A 147 -20.56 -13.53 -19.38
N VAL A 148 -20.27 -13.07 -18.17
CA VAL A 148 -20.18 -11.65 -17.81
C VAL A 148 -18.81 -11.36 -17.17
N GLN A 149 -17.91 -10.77 -17.94
CA GLN A 149 -16.57 -10.41 -17.48
C GLN A 149 -16.57 -9.00 -16.86
N VAL A 150 -16.48 -8.93 -15.54
CA VAL A 150 -16.20 -7.67 -14.82
C VAL A 150 -14.68 -7.50 -14.71
N PHE A 151 -14.14 -6.34 -15.09
CA PHE A 151 -12.71 -6.05 -14.99
C PHE A 151 -12.38 -4.56 -14.83
N GLU A 152 -11.17 -4.25 -14.36
CA GLU A 152 -10.60 -2.90 -14.28
C GLU A 152 -9.17 -2.94 -14.86
N ASN A 153 -8.83 -1.91 -15.64
CA ASN A 153 -7.44 -1.61 -16.02
C ASN A 153 -7.04 -0.28 -15.36
N LYS A 154 -6.15 -0.33 -14.38
CA LYS A 154 -5.66 0.83 -13.64
C LYS A 154 -4.26 1.23 -14.12
N GLY A 155 -4.13 2.49 -14.51
CA GLY A 155 -2.87 3.12 -14.90
C GLY A 155 -2.48 2.90 -16.36
N GLU A 156 -1.78 3.88 -16.93
CA GLU A 156 -1.36 3.88 -18.35
C GLU A 156 -0.56 2.63 -18.73
N MET A 157 0.25 2.11 -17.79
CA MET A 157 1.06 0.91 -17.97
C MET A 157 0.24 -0.36 -18.28
N MET A 158 -1.06 -0.35 -17.93
CA MET A 158 -2.03 -1.42 -18.19
C MET A 158 -3.00 -1.08 -19.32
N GLY A 159 -2.70 -0.04 -20.10
CA GLY A 159 -3.53 0.36 -21.25
C GLY A 159 -4.79 1.14 -20.89
N ALA A 160 -4.87 1.68 -19.67
CA ALA A 160 -5.96 2.60 -19.31
C ALA A 160 -5.83 3.88 -20.14
N SER A 161 -6.82 4.15 -21.00
CA SER A 161 -6.85 5.32 -21.89
C SER A 161 -7.51 6.56 -21.25
N ASN A 162 -8.07 6.43 -20.04
CA ASN A 162 -8.64 7.54 -19.27
C ASN A 162 -8.25 7.41 -17.79
N PRO A 163 -7.77 8.49 -17.14
CA PRO A 163 -7.33 8.46 -15.75
C PRO A 163 -8.46 8.46 -14.71
N HIS A 164 -9.71 8.72 -15.10
CA HIS A 164 -10.87 8.69 -14.21
C HIS A 164 -11.10 7.25 -13.67
N PRO A 165 -11.45 7.07 -12.39
CA PRO A 165 -11.60 5.73 -11.79
C PRO A 165 -12.79 4.98 -12.39
N HIS A 166 -12.50 3.94 -13.17
CA HIS A 166 -13.54 3.16 -13.85
C HIS A 166 -13.15 1.70 -14.06
N GLY A 167 -14.17 0.86 -14.23
CA GLY A 167 -14.06 -0.51 -14.71
C GLY A 167 -14.90 -0.71 -15.96
N GLN A 168 -14.92 -1.94 -16.45
CA GLN A 168 -15.68 -2.36 -17.61
C GLN A 168 -16.38 -3.69 -17.35
N ILE A 169 -17.44 -3.93 -18.11
CA ILE A 169 -18.14 -5.22 -18.14
C ILE A 169 -18.34 -5.62 -19.57
N TRP A 170 -17.78 -6.75 -19.98
CA TRP A 170 -18.03 -7.33 -21.30
C TRP A 170 -18.81 -8.62 -21.12
N ALA A 171 -19.97 -8.72 -21.74
CA ALA A 171 -20.83 -9.89 -21.66
C ALA A 171 -21.03 -10.50 -23.04
N GLY A 172 -21.04 -11.83 -23.14
CA GLY A 172 -21.15 -12.54 -24.41
C GLY A 172 -21.83 -13.90 -24.29
N ASP A 173 -22.36 -14.39 -25.42
CA ASP A 173 -23.08 -15.67 -25.52
C ASP A 173 -22.16 -16.90 -25.66
N PHE A 174 -20.88 -16.75 -25.31
CA PHE A 174 -19.85 -17.78 -25.37
C PHE A 174 -18.99 -17.74 -24.10
N LEU A 175 -18.29 -18.84 -23.83
CA LEU A 175 -17.34 -18.91 -22.72
C LEU A 175 -15.92 -18.54 -23.22
N PRO A 176 -15.26 -17.49 -22.69
CA PRO A 176 -13.91 -17.13 -23.10
C PRO A 176 -12.87 -18.18 -22.71
N ASN A 177 -11.72 -18.20 -23.40
CA ASN A 177 -10.69 -19.24 -23.28
C ASN A 177 -10.25 -19.52 -21.84
N ILE A 178 -9.83 -18.50 -21.08
CA ILE A 178 -9.32 -18.66 -19.71
C ILE A 178 -10.40 -19.27 -18.81
N VAL A 179 -11.63 -18.78 -18.94
CA VAL A 179 -12.78 -19.22 -18.15
C VAL A 179 -13.19 -20.65 -18.50
N ALA A 180 -13.14 -21.02 -19.79
CA ALA A 180 -13.40 -22.38 -20.23
C ALA A 180 -12.35 -23.36 -19.66
N THR A 181 -11.09 -22.95 -19.58
CA THR A 181 -10.04 -23.73 -18.92
C THR A 181 -10.30 -23.86 -17.42
N GLU A 182 -10.62 -22.77 -16.73
CA GLU A 182 -10.92 -22.79 -15.30
C GLU A 182 -12.17 -23.63 -14.96
N ASP A 183 -13.23 -23.54 -15.78
CA ASP A 183 -14.42 -24.39 -15.64
C ASP A 183 -14.04 -25.86 -15.70
N HIS A 184 -13.27 -26.23 -16.72
CA HIS A 184 -12.82 -27.61 -16.93
C HIS A 184 -11.97 -28.12 -15.76
N GLN A 185 -10.96 -27.36 -15.35
CA GLN A 185 -10.05 -27.79 -14.27
C GLN A 185 -10.75 -27.87 -12.91
N GLN A 186 -11.60 -26.89 -12.59
CA GLN A 186 -12.39 -26.95 -11.35
C GLN A 186 -13.36 -28.12 -11.35
N ARG A 187 -14.00 -28.42 -12.50
CA ARG A 187 -14.90 -29.58 -12.65
C ARG A 187 -14.16 -30.89 -12.45
N LEU A 188 -13.00 -31.09 -13.09
CA LEU A 188 -12.17 -32.28 -12.91
C LEU A 188 -11.76 -32.48 -11.45
N TYR A 189 -11.38 -31.40 -10.76
CA TYR A 189 -11.05 -31.46 -9.33
C TYR A 189 -12.27 -31.84 -8.49
N TYR A 190 -13.42 -31.21 -8.76
CA TYR A 190 -14.66 -31.45 -8.01
C TYR A 190 -15.16 -32.88 -8.21
N GLU A 191 -15.11 -33.42 -9.43
CA GLU A 191 -15.50 -34.81 -9.71
C GLU A 191 -14.72 -35.82 -8.86
N LYS A 192 -13.42 -35.56 -8.64
CA LYS A 192 -12.53 -36.39 -7.84
C LYS A 192 -12.67 -36.18 -6.33
N ASN A 193 -12.71 -34.93 -5.88
CA ASN A 193 -12.60 -34.58 -4.46
C ASN A 193 -13.94 -34.25 -3.79
N LYS A 194 -15.01 -34.07 -4.58
CA LYS A 194 -16.35 -33.65 -4.16
C LYS A 194 -16.38 -32.34 -3.36
N ARG A 195 -15.37 -31.49 -3.57
CA ARG A 195 -15.22 -30.16 -2.98
C ARG A 195 -14.63 -29.20 -4.03
N PRO A 196 -15.02 -27.91 -4.05
CA PRO A 196 -14.47 -26.93 -4.97
C PRO A 196 -12.97 -26.71 -4.75
N LEU A 197 -12.20 -26.73 -5.84
CA LEU A 197 -10.73 -26.60 -5.83
C LEU A 197 -10.25 -25.42 -4.99
N LEU A 198 -10.84 -24.24 -5.20
CA LEU A 198 -10.37 -23.01 -4.56
C LEU A 198 -10.79 -22.90 -3.09
N LEU A 199 -11.78 -23.65 -2.61
CA LEU A 199 -12.08 -23.71 -1.19
C LEU A 199 -11.02 -24.52 -0.45
N ASP A 200 -10.64 -25.68 -0.98
CA ASP A 200 -9.56 -26.50 -0.42
C ASP A 200 -8.23 -25.74 -0.49
N TYR A 201 -8.00 -24.98 -1.56
CA TYR A 201 -6.84 -24.09 -1.65
C TYR A 201 -6.87 -22.95 -0.62
N ALA A 202 -8.03 -22.32 -0.39
CA ALA A 202 -8.16 -21.26 0.62
C ALA A 202 -7.90 -21.77 2.03
N GLU A 203 -8.39 -22.97 2.37
CA GLU A 203 -8.13 -23.64 3.65
C GLU A 203 -6.63 -23.92 3.80
N LEU A 204 -5.99 -24.47 2.78
CA LEU A 204 -4.55 -24.75 2.79
C LEU A 204 -3.70 -23.48 2.99
N GLU A 205 -4.02 -22.40 2.28
CA GLU A 205 -3.31 -21.13 2.45
C GLU A 205 -3.56 -20.51 3.83
N HIS A 206 -4.77 -20.68 4.39
CA HIS A 206 -5.07 -20.25 5.76
C HIS A 206 -4.27 -21.01 6.82
N GLU A 207 -4.03 -22.31 6.62
CA GLU A 207 -3.19 -23.12 7.49
C GLU A 207 -1.71 -22.73 7.39
N GLN A 208 -1.20 -22.53 6.17
CA GLN A 208 0.22 -22.23 5.94
C GLN A 208 0.60 -20.78 6.26
N LYS A 209 -0.30 -19.82 6.02
CA LYS A 209 -0.14 -18.37 6.26
C LYS A 209 0.97 -17.66 5.48
N GLU A 210 1.89 -18.37 4.84
CA GLU A 210 3.08 -17.81 4.18
C GLU A 210 2.75 -16.83 3.06
N ARG A 211 1.68 -17.09 2.29
CA ARG A 211 1.32 -16.30 1.10
C ARG A 211 0.10 -15.39 1.28
N ILE A 212 -0.47 -15.33 2.49
CA ILE A 212 -1.58 -14.43 2.81
C ILE A 212 -1.12 -12.98 2.85
N VAL A 213 -1.76 -12.09 2.10
CA VAL A 213 -1.45 -10.66 2.12
C VAL A 213 -2.42 -9.90 3.04
N VAL A 214 -3.71 -10.16 2.88
CA VAL A 214 -4.77 -9.64 3.75
C VAL A 214 -5.83 -10.73 3.89
N GLU A 215 -6.41 -10.86 5.08
CA GLU A 215 -7.60 -11.65 5.31
C GLU A 215 -8.58 -10.89 6.18
N ASN A 216 -9.86 -11.25 6.07
CA ASN A 216 -10.88 -10.85 7.04
C ASN A 216 -11.84 -12.02 7.32
N ALA A 217 -12.96 -11.73 7.98
CA ALA A 217 -13.91 -12.76 8.38
C ALA A 217 -14.52 -13.55 7.20
N ASP A 218 -14.61 -12.95 6.00
CA ASP A 218 -15.31 -13.58 4.86
C ASP A 218 -14.40 -13.77 3.64
N TRP A 219 -13.24 -13.11 3.58
CA TRP A 219 -12.37 -13.07 2.39
C TRP A 219 -10.90 -13.33 2.72
N LEU A 220 -10.21 -13.86 1.73
CA LEU A 220 -8.78 -14.16 1.75
C LEU A 220 -8.14 -13.59 0.48
N ALA A 221 -7.04 -12.84 0.62
CA ALA A 221 -6.21 -12.38 -0.48
C ALA A 221 -4.80 -12.96 -0.33
N VAL A 222 -4.38 -13.76 -1.31
CA VAL A 222 -3.07 -14.43 -1.31
C VAL A 222 -2.28 -14.08 -2.57
N VAL A 223 -0.95 -14.14 -2.49
CA VAL A 223 -0.15 -14.33 -3.71
C VAL A 223 -0.23 -15.82 -4.06
N PRO A 224 -0.92 -16.22 -5.14
CA PRO A 224 -1.16 -17.64 -5.37
C PRO A 224 0.15 -18.41 -5.53
N TYR A 225 0.17 -19.67 -5.10
CA TYR A 225 1.37 -20.52 -5.17
C TYR A 225 1.95 -20.59 -6.60
N TRP A 226 1.08 -20.47 -7.60
CA TRP A 226 1.37 -20.50 -9.03
C TRP A 226 1.35 -19.11 -9.69
N ALA A 227 1.45 -18.02 -8.93
CA ALA A 227 1.43 -16.67 -9.46
C ALA A 227 2.43 -16.49 -10.62
N VAL A 228 2.06 -15.74 -11.67
CA VAL A 228 2.95 -15.40 -12.79
C VAL A 228 3.49 -13.98 -12.64
N TRP A 229 2.62 -13.03 -12.31
CA TRP A 229 3.00 -11.63 -12.09
C TRP A 229 3.71 -11.47 -10.74
N PRO A 230 4.59 -10.45 -10.59
CA PRO A 230 5.46 -10.36 -9.42
C PRO A 230 4.68 -10.32 -8.11
N PHE A 231 3.69 -9.43 -8.04
CA PHE A 231 2.81 -9.22 -6.90
C PHE A 231 1.36 -9.60 -7.25
N GLU A 232 1.19 -10.65 -8.04
CA GLU A 232 -0.12 -11.20 -8.39
C GLU A 232 -0.94 -11.51 -7.13
N ILE A 233 -2.25 -11.27 -7.17
CA ILE A 233 -3.14 -11.61 -6.06
C ILE A 233 -4.34 -12.40 -6.57
N LEU A 234 -4.67 -13.46 -5.84
CA LEU A 234 -5.94 -14.16 -5.90
C LEU A 234 -6.75 -13.76 -4.66
N LEU A 235 -7.90 -13.13 -4.87
CA LEU A 235 -8.85 -12.75 -3.84
C LEU A 235 -10.10 -13.62 -3.95
N LEU A 236 -10.47 -14.33 -2.88
CA LEU A 236 -11.58 -15.26 -2.89
C LEU A 236 -12.34 -15.26 -1.55
N PRO A 237 -13.67 -15.54 -1.56
CA PRO A 237 -14.41 -15.72 -0.34
C PRO A 237 -14.00 -17.02 0.35
N ARG A 238 -14.05 -17.03 1.68
CA ARG A 238 -13.74 -18.20 2.52
C ARG A 238 -14.90 -19.18 2.63
N GLN A 239 -16.03 -18.87 1.99
CA GLN A 239 -17.22 -19.70 1.93
C GLN A 239 -17.52 -20.01 0.47
N HIS A 240 -18.23 -21.10 0.23
CA HIS A 240 -18.66 -21.47 -1.11
C HIS A 240 -19.62 -20.42 -1.67
N VAL A 241 -19.21 -19.80 -2.76
CA VAL A 241 -19.98 -18.78 -3.49
C VAL A 241 -19.66 -18.98 -4.96
N GLN A 242 -20.67 -19.17 -5.82
CA GLN A 242 -20.44 -19.42 -7.25
C GLN A 242 -20.27 -18.12 -8.03
N ARG A 243 -21.06 -17.07 -7.72
CA ARG A 243 -21.08 -15.81 -8.49
C ARG A 243 -21.11 -14.57 -7.58
N LEU A 244 -20.80 -13.40 -8.14
CA LEU A 244 -20.89 -12.12 -7.44
C LEU A 244 -22.29 -11.79 -6.86
N PRO A 245 -23.40 -12.01 -7.60
CA PRO A 245 -24.75 -11.76 -7.10
C PRO A 245 -25.08 -12.55 -5.82
N ASP A 246 -24.55 -13.78 -5.70
CA ASP A 246 -24.79 -14.71 -4.58
C ASP A 246 -24.20 -14.23 -3.25
N LEU A 247 -23.36 -13.19 -3.27
CA LEU A 247 -22.77 -12.61 -2.07
C LEU A 247 -23.83 -11.96 -1.18
N ARG A 248 -23.87 -12.39 0.08
CA ARG A 248 -24.71 -11.77 1.13
C ARG A 248 -24.29 -10.33 1.39
N LEU A 249 -25.21 -9.51 1.92
CA LEU A 249 -24.93 -8.12 2.27
C LEU A 249 -23.70 -7.95 3.19
N ARG A 250 -23.49 -8.87 4.14
CA ARG A 250 -22.27 -8.86 4.97
C ARG A 250 -21.01 -9.08 4.13
N GLN A 251 -21.00 -10.09 3.27
CA GLN A 251 -19.86 -10.46 2.43
C GLN A 251 -19.50 -9.35 1.43
N ARG A 252 -20.49 -8.66 0.85
CA ARG A 252 -20.24 -7.49 0.00
C ARG A 252 -19.60 -6.32 0.76
N LYS A 253 -19.93 -6.12 2.05
CA LYS A 253 -19.32 -5.08 2.90
C LYS A 253 -17.88 -5.43 3.27
N SER A 254 -17.63 -6.68 3.66
CA SER A 254 -16.28 -7.16 3.97
C SER A 254 -15.41 -7.24 2.71
N LEU A 255 -15.98 -7.47 1.53
CA LEU A 255 -15.29 -7.36 0.25
C LEU A 255 -14.75 -5.94 0.02
N ALA A 256 -15.58 -4.92 0.22
CA ALA A 256 -15.14 -3.54 0.09
C ALA A 256 -13.99 -3.18 1.06
N ALA A 257 -14.02 -3.72 2.28
CA ALA A 257 -12.96 -3.51 3.26
C ALA A 257 -11.65 -4.22 2.87
N ILE A 258 -11.69 -5.48 2.43
CA ILE A 258 -10.47 -6.20 2.02
C ILE A 258 -9.88 -5.64 0.72
N LEU A 259 -10.71 -5.22 -0.24
CA LEU A 259 -10.26 -4.53 -1.44
C LEU A 259 -9.49 -3.26 -1.08
N GLN A 260 -10.03 -2.43 -0.19
CA GLN A 260 -9.31 -1.23 0.27
C GLN A 260 -7.96 -1.60 0.92
N ALA A 261 -7.97 -2.56 1.85
CA ALA A 261 -6.76 -2.96 2.58
C ALA A 261 -5.68 -3.58 1.66
N LEU A 262 -6.10 -4.31 0.63
CA LEU A 262 -5.22 -4.87 -0.40
C LEU A 262 -4.63 -3.76 -1.28
N LEU A 263 -5.50 -2.90 -1.84
CA LEU A 263 -5.08 -1.86 -2.78
C LEU A 263 -4.21 -0.78 -2.10
N ILE A 264 -4.41 -0.52 -0.81
CA ILE A 264 -3.50 0.32 -0.02
C ILE A 264 -2.09 -0.28 0.03
N ARG A 265 -1.96 -1.60 0.22
CA ARG A 265 -0.65 -2.27 0.24
C ARG A 265 0.03 -2.21 -1.12
N TYR A 266 -0.73 -2.35 -2.21
CA TYR A 266 -0.20 -2.12 -3.54
C TYR A 266 0.35 -0.71 -3.71
N ASP A 267 -0.44 0.31 -3.40
CA ASP A 267 0.00 1.70 -3.56
C ASP A 267 1.18 2.04 -2.64
N ASN A 268 1.22 1.48 -1.44
CA ASN A 268 2.31 1.67 -0.47
C ASN A 268 3.60 0.93 -0.85
N LEU A 269 3.55 -0.15 -1.65
CA LEU A 269 4.71 -0.95 -2.00
C LEU A 269 5.81 -0.12 -2.69
N PHE A 270 5.41 0.83 -3.52
CA PHE A 270 6.32 1.76 -4.21
C PHE A 270 5.88 3.23 -4.12
N GLU A 271 4.94 3.55 -3.22
CA GLU A 271 4.42 4.90 -2.97
C GLU A 271 3.91 5.63 -4.22
N ILE A 272 3.16 4.90 -5.04
CA ILE A 272 2.52 5.39 -6.26
C ILE A 272 1.12 4.79 -6.40
N ALA A 273 0.29 5.37 -7.27
CA ALA A 273 -0.92 4.69 -7.73
C ALA A 273 -0.52 3.42 -8.51
N PHE A 274 -0.57 2.26 -7.86
CA PHE A 274 -0.02 1.01 -8.36
C PHE A 274 -0.87 0.50 -9.54
N PRO A 275 -0.27 0.27 -10.72
CA PRO A 275 -1.00 -0.19 -11.89
C PRO A 275 -1.32 -1.69 -11.78
N TYR A 276 -2.48 -2.09 -12.29
CA TYR A 276 -2.88 -3.50 -12.42
C TYR A 276 -4.02 -3.65 -13.43
N SER A 277 -4.17 -4.86 -13.95
CA SER A 277 -5.45 -5.34 -14.48
C SER A 277 -6.05 -6.28 -13.46
N MET A 278 -7.33 -6.15 -13.18
CA MET A 278 -8.06 -7.08 -12.31
C MET A 278 -9.37 -7.49 -12.93
N GLY A 279 -9.90 -8.64 -12.52
CA GLY A 279 -11.20 -9.10 -12.97
C GLY A 279 -11.76 -10.20 -12.07
N TRP A 280 -13.07 -10.40 -12.19
CA TRP A 280 -13.82 -11.41 -11.45
C TRP A 280 -14.13 -12.61 -12.33
N HIS A 281 -13.92 -13.82 -11.80
CA HIS A 281 -14.37 -15.07 -12.37
C HIS A 281 -15.33 -15.75 -11.39
N GLY A 282 -16.51 -16.13 -11.87
CA GLY A 282 -17.49 -16.94 -11.16
C GLY A 282 -18.14 -17.93 -12.13
N ALA A 283 -19.13 -18.70 -11.68
CA ALA A 283 -19.82 -19.66 -12.54
C ALA A 283 -20.51 -18.99 -13.75
N PRO A 284 -20.49 -19.61 -14.95
CA PRO A 284 -21.21 -19.11 -16.12
C PRO A 284 -22.73 -19.16 -15.92
N PHE A 285 -23.45 -18.44 -16.77
CA PHE A 285 -24.92 -18.41 -16.79
C PHE A 285 -25.44 -19.34 -17.89
N ASP A 286 -25.63 -20.61 -17.53
CA ASP A 286 -26.29 -21.63 -18.34
C ASP A 286 -27.00 -22.64 -17.41
N ASP A 287 -27.66 -23.64 -17.98
CA ASP A 287 -28.49 -24.62 -17.24
C ASP A 287 -27.66 -25.77 -16.60
N ASP A 288 -26.32 -25.72 -16.69
CA ASP A 288 -25.45 -26.75 -16.12
C ASP A 288 -25.32 -26.61 -14.58
N ASN A 289 -24.91 -27.71 -13.92
CA ASN A 289 -24.51 -27.65 -12.51
C ASN A 289 -23.11 -27.02 -12.38
N HIS A 290 -22.99 -25.99 -11.55
CA HIS A 290 -21.76 -25.25 -11.26
C HIS A 290 -21.27 -25.36 -9.82
N ASP A 291 -21.62 -26.42 -9.10
CA ASP A 291 -21.15 -26.65 -7.72
C ASP A 291 -19.61 -26.69 -7.61
N HIS A 292 -18.91 -27.00 -8.71
CA HIS A 292 -17.45 -26.99 -8.79
C HIS A 292 -16.83 -25.58 -8.78
N TRP A 293 -17.60 -24.54 -9.10
CA TRP A 293 -17.12 -23.17 -9.18
C TRP A 293 -16.96 -22.53 -7.80
N GLN A 294 -15.92 -21.71 -7.69
CA GLN A 294 -15.72 -20.78 -6.60
C GLN A 294 -15.39 -19.39 -7.16
N LEU A 295 -16.18 -18.40 -6.76
CA LEU A 295 -15.97 -17.00 -7.08
C LEU A 295 -14.58 -16.55 -6.64
N HIS A 296 -13.86 -15.87 -7.53
CA HIS A 296 -12.57 -15.28 -7.21
C HIS A 296 -12.27 -14.07 -8.10
N ALA A 297 -11.33 -13.24 -7.66
CA ALA A 297 -10.77 -12.14 -8.43
C ALA A 297 -9.27 -12.31 -8.58
N HIS A 298 -8.77 -12.01 -9.78
CA HIS A 298 -7.35 -11.95 -10.08
C HIS A 298 -6.89 -10.49 -10.13
N PHE A 299 -5.67 -10.22 -9.65
CA PHE A 299 -4.97 -8.95 -9.86
C PHE A 299 -3.60 -9.23 -10.49
N TYR A 300 -3.34 -8.60 -11.64
CA TYR A 300 -2.13 -8.76 -12.43
C TYR A 300 -1.35 -7.45 -12.51
N PRO A 301 -0.55 -7.11 -11.49
CA PRO A 301 0.27 -5.91 -11.52
C PRO A 301 1.61 -6.12 -12.26
N PRO A 302 2.05 -5.16 -13.08
CA PRO A 302 3.26 -5.30 -13.87
C PRO A 302 4.54 -4.95 -13.10
N LEU A 303 4.47 -4.16 -12.03
CA LEU A 303 5.67 -3.65 -11.33
C LEU A 303 6.42 -4.76 -10.59
N LEU A 304 7.76 -4.68 -10.59
CA LEU A 304 8.63 -5.71 -10.03
C LEU A 304 9.62 -5.16 -8.99
N ARG A 305 10.48 -4.19 -9.37
CA ARG A 305 11.57 -3.73 -8.50
C ARG A 305 11.28 -2.40 -7.82
N SER A 306 10.62 -1.48 -8.53
CA SER A 306 10.33 -0.12 -8.09
C SER A 306 9.11 0.41 -8.83
N ALA A 307 8.73 1.66 -8.53
CA ALA A 307 7.72 2.44 -9.26
C ALA A 307 7.98 2.53 -10.78
N THR A 308 9.22 2.28 -11.22
CA THR A 308 9.67 2.54 -12.59
C THR A 308 10.18 1.28 -13.31
N VAL A 309 10.23 0.13 -12.64
CA VAL A 309 10.74 -1.12 -13.24
C VAL A 309 9.68 -2.21 -13.18
N ARG A 310 9.12 -2.53 -14.36
CA ARG A 310 8.11 -3.55 -14.58
C ARG A 310 8.69 -4.88 -15.05
N LYS A 311 7.91 -5.95 -14.86
CA LYS A 311 8.05 -7.22 -15.56
C LYS A 311 7.59 -7.06 -17.02
N PHE A 312 8.27 -7.78 -17.90
CA PHE A 312 7.89 -7.94 -19.30
C PHE A 312 7.60 -9.41 -19.54
N MET A 313 6.38 -9.73 -19.98
CA MET A 313 5.97 -11.07 -20.42
C MET A 313 6.23 -11.17 -21.92
N VAL A 314 7.45 -11.57 -22.30
CA VAL A 314 7.94 -11.53 -23.69
C VAL A 314 8.83 -12.74 -23.98
N GLY A 315 9.26 -12.95 -25.22
CA GLY A 315 10.32 -13.92 -25.54
C GLY A 315 10.00 -15.33 -25.06
N TYR A 316 10.66 -15.78 -23.98
CA TYR A 316 10.43 -17.11 -23.39
C TYR A 316 8.98 -17.29 -22.93
N GLU A 317 8.39 -16.28 -22.28
CA GLU A 317 7.00 -16.37 -21.81
C GLU A 317 5.96 -16.40 -22.94
N MET A 318 6.29 -15.90 -24.13
CA MET A 318 5.39 -15.94 -25.30
C MET A 318 5.55 -17.21 -26.14
N LEU A 319 6.70 -17.90 -26.03
CA LEU A 319 7.07 -19.02 -26.91
C LEU A 319 7.26 -20.35 -26.17
N ALA A 320 7.25 -20.35 -24.84
CA ALA A 320 7.50 -21.55 -24.02
C ALA A 320 6.62 -21.63 -22.77
N GLU A 321 7.00 -20.98 -21.67
CA GLU A 321 6.34 -21.11 -20.36
C GLU A 321 6.43 -19.78 -19.59
N ALA A 322 5.41 -19.48 -18.81
CA ALA A 322 5.43 -18.32 -17.92
C ALA A 322 6.58 -18.42 -16.90
N GLN A 323 7.30 -17.33 -16.68
CA GLN A 323 8.45 -17.30 -15.77
C GLN A 323 8.31 -16.16 -14.75
N ARG A 324 8.75 -16.36 -13.50
CA ARG A 324 8.80 -15.32 -12.45
C ARG A 324 10.15 -15.22 -11.75
N ASP A 325 10.52 -13.99 -11.37
CA ASP A 325 11.84 -13.67 -10.80
C ASP A 325 11.90 -13.64 -9.27
N ILE A 326 10.77 -13.37 -8.59
CA ILE A 326 10.64 -13.41 -7.11
C ILE A 326 9.72 -14.53 -6.71
N THR A 327 9.91 -15.19 -5.56
CA THR A 327 8.95 -16.24 -5.15
C THR A 327 7.61 -15.63 -4.72
N PRO A 328 6.49 -16.38 -4.80
CA PRO A 328 5.21 -15.95 -4.23
C PRO A 328 5.29 -15.60 -2.74
N GLU A 329 6.09 -16.35 -1.97
CA GLU A 329 6.29 -16.12 -0.54
C GLU A 329 6.98 -14.77 -0.27
N GLN A 330 8.04 -14.46 -1.03
CA GLN A 330 8.74 -13.17 -0.94
C GLN A 330 7.83 -12.01 -1.34
N ALA A 331 7.02 -12.20 -2.38
CA ALA A 331 6.07 -11.18 -2.83
C ALA A 331 5.00 -10.90 -1.76
N ALA A 332 4.44 -11.96 -1.16
CA ALA A 332 3.45 -11.84 -0.09
C ALA A 332 4.04 -11.16 1.15
N GLN A 333 5.25 -11.53 1.55
CA GLN A 333 5.94 -10.91 2.68
C GLN A 333 6.12 -9.40 2.46
N ARG A 334 6.63 -8.99 1.28
CA ARG A 334 6.81 -7.58 0.95
C ARG A 334 5.50 -6.78 0.97
N LEU A 335 4.39 -7.37 0.54
CA LEU A 335 3.07 -6.72 0.61
C LEU A 335 2.51 -6.67 2.05
N ARG A 336 2.88 -7.61 2.92
CA ARG A 336 2.51 -7.57 4.34
C ARG A 336 3.31 -6.53 5.12
N ASP A 337 4.58 -6.34 4.76
CA ASP A 337 5.52 -5.46 5.49
C ASP A 337 5.24 -3.96 5.33
N VAL A 338 4.42 -3.58 4.35
CA VAL A 338 4.03 -2.17 4.18
C VAL A 338 2.87 -1.77 5.11
N PRO A 339 2.77 -0.49 5.51
CA PRO A 339 1.71 -0.02 6.39
C PRO A 339 0.30 -0.28 5.82
N GLY A 340 -0.66 -0.53 6.71
CA GLY A 340 -2.09 -0.66 6.35
C GLY A 340 -2.82 0.66 6.09
N VAL A 341 -2.14 1.80 6.25
CA VAL A 341 -2.67 3.15 5.99
C VAL A 341 -2.04 3.68 4.70
N HIS A 342 -2.86 4.21 3.78
CA HIS A 342 -2.39 4.73 2.51
C HIS A 342 -1.32 5.82 2.67
N TYR A 343 -0.23 5.78 1.89
CA TYR A 343 0.93 6.66 2.04
C TYR A 343 0.58 8.15 1.95
N LYS A 344 -0.43 8.53 1.13
CA LYS A 344 -0.92 9.92 1.06
C LYS A 344 -1.61 10.42 2.35
N ARG A 345 -1.98 9.53 3.26
CA ARG A 345 -2.53 9.87 4.59
C ARG A 345 -1.47 9.84 5.69
N ILE A 346 -0.29 9.32 5.39
CA ILE A 346 0.83 9.31 6.33
C ILE A 346 1.54 10.66 6.18
N ILE A 347 1.41 11.51 7.19
CA ILE A 347 2.28 12.68 7.30
C ILE A 347 3.68 12.16 7.62
N LYS A 348 4.59 12.19 6.64
CA LYS A 348 5.99 11.87 6.87
C LYS A 348 6.74 13.12 7.30
N LYS A 349 7.69 12.98 8.23
CA LYS A 349 8.71 14.02 8.45
C LYS A 349 9.40 14.29 7.12
N ARG A 350 9.27 15.52 6.61
CA ARG A 350 10.02 15.94 5.43
C ARG A 350 11.50 15.89 5.79
N LYS A 351 12.30 15.20 4.98
CA LYS A 351 13.76 15.35 5.03
C LYS A 351 14.10 16.59 4.23
N TRP A 352 14.66 17.57 4.90
CA TRP A 352 15.08 18.83 4.30
C TRP A 352 16.55 18.73 3.93
N THR A 353 16.93 19.18 2.73
CA THR A 353 18.34 19.38 2.43
C THR A 353 18.82 20.72 3.00
N LYS A 354 20.14 20.84 3.19
CA LYS A 354 20.77 22.09 3.64
C LYS A 354 20.44 23.24 2.68
N GLU A 355 20.45 22.96 1.38
CA GLU A 355 20.19 23.94 0.32
C GLU A 355 18.74 24.44 0.37
N GLU A 356 17.78 23.53 0.59
CA GLU A 356 16.36 23.90 0.73
C GLU A 356 16.12 24.81 1.94
N LEU A 357 16.74 24.49 3.08
CA LEU A 357 16.58 25.26 4.32
C LEU A 357 17.18 26.65 4.19
N LEU A 358 18.38 26.75 3.61
CA LEU A 358 19.02 28.04 3.34
C LEU A 358 18.18 28.88 2.36
N ALA A 359 17.66 28.28 1.29
CA ALA A 359 16.79 28.97 0.33
C ALA A 359 15.48 29.45 0.98
N ALA A 360 14.96 28.73 1.97
CA ALA A 360 13.79 29.11 2.75
C ALA A 360 14.08 30.15 3.87
N GLY A 361 15.35 30.57 4.02
CA GLY A 361 15.79 31.57 4.99
C GLY A 361 16.07 31.03 6.39
N PHE A 362 16.18 29.71 6.56
CA PHE A 362 16.65 29.12 7.82
C PHE A 362 18.15 29.28 7.96
N LYS A 363 18.61 29.46 9.20
CA LYS A 363 20.02 29.46 9.58
C LYS A 363 20.29 28.33 10.55
N GLN A 364 21.50 27.78 10.53
CA GLN A 364 21.91 26.76 11.48
C GLN A 364 22.42 27.42 12.76
N TYR A 365 21.93 26.97 13.91
CA TYR A 365 22.31 27.45 15.24
C TYR A 365 22.86 26.31 16.09
N SER A 366 23.98 26.59 16.75
CA SER A 366 24.57 25.69 17.74
C SER A 366 23.81 25.78 19.05
N ARG A 367 23.67 24.64 19.73
CA ARG A 367 23.08 24.59 21.07
C ARG A 367 24.09 25.14 22.08
N LYS A 368 23.62 25.93 23.04
CA LYS A 368 24.45 26.35 24.18
C LYS A 368 24.85 25.12 24.98
N LYS A 369 26.12 25.05 25.39
CA LYS A 369 26.61 23.97 26.25
C LYS A 369 25.82 23.96 27.56
N GLN A 370 25.17 22.84 27.85
CA GLN A 370 24.42 22.60 29.08
C GLN A 370 24.77 21.21 29.59
N LEU A 371 25.12 21.13 30.87
CA LEU A 371 25.51 19.89 31.51
C LEU A 371 24.30 18.93 31.58
N ILE A 372 24.52 17.72 31.11
CA ILE A 372 23.59 16.60 31.16
C ILE A 372 24.34 15.43 31.78
N LEU A 373 23.76 14.79 32.80
CA LEU A 373 24.33 13.57 33.35
C LEU A 373 23.66 12.37 32.66
N ALA A 374 24.43 11.43 32.13
CA ALA A 374 23.86 10.28 31.42
C ALA A 374 24.46 8.96 31.89
N ARG A 375 23.66 7.89 31.91
CA ARG A 375 24.11 6.52 32.20
C ARG A 375 23.50 5.53 31.23
N TYR A 376 24.24 4.48 30.89
CA TYR A 376 23.71 3.35 30.14
C TYR A 376 22.69 2.59 30.99
N LEU A 377 21.62 2.11 30.37
CA LEU A 377 20.58 1.32 31.01
C LEU A 377 20.89 -0.17 30.87
N PRO A 378 21.39 -0.85 31.92
CA PRO A 378 21.66 -2.28 31.87
C PRO A 378 20.34 -3.06 31.76
N ALA A 379 20.41 -4.25 31.14
CA ALA A 379 19.23 -5.09 30.89
C ALA A 379 18.45 -5.48 32.16
N SER A 380 19.12 -5.50 33.32
CA SER A 380 18.51 -5.76 34.64
C SER A 380 17.70 -4.59 35.20
N GLU A 381 17.89 -3.38 34.68
CA GLU A 381 17.28 -2.14 35.17
C GLU A 381 16.31 -1.52 34.16
N SER A 382 16.03 -2.14 33.01
CA SER A 382 15.10 -1.58 32.02
C SER A 382 13.64 -1.69 32.48
N PRO A 383 12.97 -0.59 32.87
CA PRO A 383 11.53 -0.61 33.00
C PRO A 383 10.92 -0.69 31.58
N LYS A 384 9.89 -1.53 31.41
CA LYS A 384 9.14 -1.58 30.15
C LYS A 384 8.40 -0.27 29.86
N VAL A 385 8.25 0.61 30.86
CA VAL A 385 7.52 1.87 30.79
C VAL A 385 8.18 2.89 31.71
N ILE A 386 8.66 4.01 31.15
CA ILE A 386 9.13 5.20 31.88
C ILE A 386 8.04 6.26 31.77
N LYS A 387 7.64 6.83 32.91
CA LYS A 387 6.81 8.04 32.93
C LYS A 387 7.73 9.24 33.05
N THR A 388 7.70 10.11 32.04
CA THR A 388 8.26 11.45 32.14
C THR A 388 7.13 12.44 32.45
N ASP A 389 7.48 13.68 32.75
CA ASP A 389 6.50 14.74 33.05
C ASP A 389 5.59 15.09 31.85
N TRP A 390 5.95 14.62 30.64
CA TRP A 390 5.28 14.97 29.39
C TRP A 390 4.79 13.76 28.57
N ASP A 391 5.35 12.55 28.79
CA ASP A 391 5.02 11.35 28.00
C ASP A 391 5.18 10.02 28.77
N THR A 392 4.50 8.97 28.28
CA THR A 392 4.80 7.58 28.64
C THR A 392 5.69 6.96 27.56
N LEU A 393 6.97 6.72 27.87
CA LEU A 393 7.95 6.19 26.93
C LEU A 393 8.29 4.73 27.24
N ILE A 394 8.41 3.89 26.22
CA ILE A 394 8.93 2.52 26.35
C ILE A 394 10.44 2.59 26.18
N ALA A 395 11.20 2.30 27.25
CA ALA A 395 12.65 2.15 27.18
C ALA A 395 13.03 0.67 27.05
N GLU A 396 14.04 0.37 26.25
CA GLU A 396 14.53 -1.00 26.07
C GLU A 396 15.92 -1.17 26.69
N ALA A 397 16.31 -2.43 26.89
CA ALA A 397 17.67 -2.76 27.30
C ALA A 397 18.68 -2.14 26.34
N GLY A 398 19.62 -1.41 26.91
CA GLY A 398 20.71 -0.78 26.18
C GLY A 398 20.49 0.67 25.76
N TYR A 399 19.40 1.32 26.17
CA TYR A 399 19.23 2.77 26.00
C TYR A 399 20.14 3.55 26.95
N VAL A 400 20.35 4.84 26.69
CA VAL A 400 21.07 5.77 27.57
C VAL A 400 20.06 6.67 28.26
N ILE A 401 20.02 6.67 29.60
CA ILE A 401 19.18 7.58 30.37
C ILE A 401 19.93 8.89 30.59
N CYS A 402 19.34 9.99 30.15
CA CYS A 402 19.85 11.35 30.35
C CYS A 402 19.07 12.04 31.48
N TYR A 403 19.78 12.71 32.37
CA TYR A 403 19.26 13.45 33.52
C TYR A 403 19.63 14.92 33.36
N GLU A 404 18.62 15.79 33.51
CA GLU A 404 18.81 17.24 33.55
C GLU A 404 18.58 17.72 34.97
N VAL A 405 19.65 18.16 35.63
CA VAL A 405 19.61 18.63 37.02
C VAL A 405 20.00 20.09 37.04
N GLY A 406 18.99 20.95 37.20
CA GLY A 406 19.19 22.38 37.42
C GLY A 406 20.04 22.66 38.67
N LYS A 407 20.60 23.88 38.75
CA LYS A 407 21.50 24.26 39.84
C LYS A 407 20.86 24.17 41.24
N ASP A 408 19.54 24.39 41.33
CA ASP A 408 18.80 24.49 42.59
C ASP A 408 17.83 23.31 42.82
N VAL A 409 18.13 22.13 42.24
CA VAL A 409 17.28 20.95 42.42
C VAL A 409 17.57 20.30 43.79
N PRO A 410 16.56 20.13 44.66
CA PRO A 410 16.74 19.44 45.94
C PRO A 410 17.10 17.96 45.73
N LEU A 411 17.89 17.41 46.66
CA LEU A 411 18.26 15.99 46.69
C LEU A 411 17.00 15.11 46.76
N LYS A 412 16.92 14.11 45.87
CA LYS A 412 15.81 13.15 45.83
C LYS A 412 16.20 11.80 46.42
N SER A 413 15.21 11.06 46.91
CA SER A 413 15.39 9.75 47.56
C SER A 413 15.79 8.65 46.58
N SER A 414 15.20 8.63 45.39
CA SER A 414 15.52 7.69 44.31
C SER A 414 16.12 8.41 43.11
N ILE A 415 16.95 7.69 42.35
CA ILE A 415 17.43 8.17 41.05
C ILE A 415 16.28 8.35 40.05
N ASP A 416 15.25 7.52 40.15
CA ASP A 416 14.08 7.58 39.27
C ASP A 416 13.19 8.81 39.53
N ASP A 417 13.36 9.44 40.69
CA ASP A 417 12.61 10.65 41.04
C ASP A 417 13.14 11.87 40.29
N TYR A 418 14.36 11.84 39.73
CA TYR A 418 14.94 12.96 38.96
C TYR A 418 14.29 13.09 37.59
N THR A 419 14.25 14.29 37.02
CA THR A 419 13.79 14.49 35.65
C THR A 419 14.78 13.84 34.68
N HIS A 420 14.29 12.88 33.89
CA HIS A 420 15.12 12.09 32.99
C HIS A 420 14.35 11.64 31.75
N TRP A 421 15.08 11.25 30.72
CA TRP A 421 14.51 10.67 29.50
C TRP A 421 15.45 9.62 28.88
N PRO A 422 14.89 8.59 28.22
CA PRO A 422 15.68 7.60 27.51
C PRO A 422 16.09 8.10 26.11
N VAL A 423 17.32 7.81 25.71
CA VAL A 423 17.88 8.12 24.39
C VAL A 423 18.48 6.85 23.80
N ARG A 424 18.20 6.55 22.53
CA ARG A 424 18.83 5.42 21.85
C ARG A 424 20.34 5.61 21.73
N PRO A 425 21.16 4.55 21.81
CA PRO A 425 22.63 4.66 21.74
C PRO A 425 23.15 5.36 20.49
N ASP A 426 22.58 5.08 19.33
CA ASP A 426 23.00 5.68 18.05
C ASP A 426 22.70 7.19 18.00
N ILE A 427 21.61 7.62 18.63
CA ILE A 427 21.26 9.04 18.77
C ILE A 427 22.19 9.70 19.79
N PHE A 428 22.43 9.02 20.92
CA PHE A 428 23.29 9.54 21.98
C PHE A 428 24.72 9.79 21.47
N GLN A 429 25.31 8.81 20.78
CA GLN A 429 26.67 8.92 20.20
C GLN A 429 26.79 10.02 19.13
N ARG A 430 25.69 10.36 18.45
CA ARG A 430 25.69 11.37 17.39
C ARG A 430 25.48 12.78 17.93
N ASP A 431 24.64 12.93 18.95
CA ASP A 431 24.08 14.22 19.35
C ASP A 431 24.66 14.75 20.68
N TYR A 432 25.48 13.96 21.37
CA TYR A 432 26.08 14.29 22.67
C TYR A 432 27.58 14.09 22.67
N ASP A 433 28.29 15.03 23.27
CA ASP A 433 29.74 15.01 23.48
C ASP A 433 30.06 14.99 24.98
N ASP A 434 31.25 14.48 25.32
CA ASP A 434 31.76 14.48 26.69
C ASP A 434 31.85 15.91 27.23
N TRP A 435 31.48 16.11 28.49
CA TRP A 435 31.64 17.40 29.15
C TRP A 435 33.13 17.72 29.32
N ASP A 436 33.55 18.87 28.80
CA ASP A 436 34.96 19.27 28.64
C ASP A 436 35.34 20.52 29.45
N ASP A 437 34.48 20.96 30.38
CA ASP A 437 34.76 22.09 31.27
C ASP A 437 35.25 21.61 32.63
N ASP A 438 36.57 21.68 32.82
CA ASP A 438 37.29 21.29 34.03
C ASP A 438 37.04 22.21 35.23
N THR A 439 36.35 23.34 35.05
CA THR A 439 36.01 24.29 36.12
C THR A 439 34.66 24.00 36.77
N TRP A 440 33.95 22.97 36.31
CA TRP A 440 32.64 22.57 36.83
C TRP A 440 32.73 21.90 38.21
N GLU A 441 31.97 22.42 39.17
CA GLU A 441 31.72 21.76 40.47
C GLU A 441 30.31 21.18 40.53
N ALA A 442 30.20 19.88 40.85
CA ALA A 442 28.93 19.17 40.92
C ALA A 442 28.10 19.58 42.15
N THR A 443 26.83 19.92 41.94
CA THR A 443 25.87 20.16 43.04
C THR A 443 25.61 18.87 43.84
N PRO A 444 25.05 18.93 45.07
CA PRO A 444 24.76 17.72 45.85
C PRO A 444 23.87 16.70 45.12
N ALA A 445 22.89 17.16 44.34
CA ALA A 445 22.05 16.31 43.49
C ALA A 445 22.85 15.65 42.34
N GLN A 446 23.73 16.41 41.70
CA GLN A 446 24.61 15.89 40.64
C GLN A 446 25.63 14.87 41.19
N GLN A 447 26.19 15.13 42.37
CA GLN A 447 27.07 14.18 43.06
C GLN A 447 26.37 12.85 43.35
N GLN A 448 25.09 12.90 43.74
CA GLN A 448 24.30 11.68 43.93
C GLN A 448 24.17 10.89 42.62
N LEU A 449 23.90 11.54 41.48
CA LEU A 449 23.80 10.87 40.17
C LEU A 449 25.15 10.30 39.71
N LEU A 450 26.25 11.03 39.90
CA LEU A 450 27.60 10.53 39.63
C LEU A 450 27.90 9.26 40.44
N SER A 451 27.51 9.22 41.72
CA SER A 451 27.67 8.03 42.58
C SER A 451 26.87 6.81 42.09
N LYS A 452 25.87 7.03 41.22
CA LYS A 452 25.04 5.99 40.59
C LYS A 452 25.51 5.61 39.17
N GLY A 453 26.71 6.03 38.78
CA GLY A 453 27.33 5.66 37.52
C GLY A 453 26.95 6.55 36.33
N CYS A 454 26.31 7.70 36.57
CA CYS A 454 26.16 8.73 35.53
C CYS A 454 27.50 9.40 35.22
N LYS A 455 27.65 9.85 33.97
CA LYS A 455 28.79 10.63 33.48
C LYS A 455 28.32 11.95 32.87
N PRO A 456 29.16 13.00 32.89
CA PRO A 456 28.79 14.32 32.37
C PRO A 456 28.95 14.41 30.85
N TYR A 457 27.96 15.00 30.19
CA TYR A 457 27.87 15.24 28.76
C TYR A 457 27.25 16.61 28.48
N TYR A 458 27.29 17.06 27.23
CA TYR A 458 26.40 18.10 26.73
C TYR A 458 25.82 17.70 25.37
N LYS A 459 24.63 18.21 25.05
CA LYS A 459 24.01 18.01 23.74
C LYS A 459 24.60 19.01 22.73
N SER A 460 25.32 18.52 21.74
CA SER A 460 25.98 19.33 20.70
C SER A 460 25.18 19.47 19.41
N ALA A 461 24.09 18.71 19.26
CA ALA A 461 23.24 18.76 18.08
C ALA A 461 22.69 20.18 17.79
N SER A 462 23.05 20.70 16.61
CA SER A 462 22.55 21.97 16.08
C SER A 462 21.13 21.85 15.54
N VAL A 463 20.46 23.00 15.37
CA VAL A 463 19.12 23.08 14.76
C VAL A 463 19.11 24.12 13.64
N TRP A 464 18.11 24.04 12.77
CA TRP A 464 17.79 25.07 11.80
C TRP A 464 16.69 25.96 12.37
N GLY A 465 16.93 27.28 12.46
CA GLY A 465 15.98 28.24 12.98
C GLY A 465 15.67 29.35 11.99
N LYS A 466 14.42 29.81 11.97
CA LYS A 466 13.98 31.00 11.25
C LYS A 466 13.11 31.85 12.17
N TYR A 467 13.52 33.08 12.42
CA TYR A 467 12.70 34.05 13.13
C TYR A 467 11.58 34.55 12.20
N LEU A 468 10.35 34.56 12.70
CA LEU A 468 9.17 34.86 11.90
C LEU A 468 8.78 36.33 12.03
N THR A 469 8.69 37.03 10.90
CA THR A 469 8.16 38.39 10.81
C THR A 469 6.67 38.44 10.46
N GLU A 470 6.11 37.31 10.03
CA GLU A 470 4.71 37.12 9.67
C GLU A 470 4.23 35.76 10.19
N ALA A 471 2.92 35.58 10.34
CA ALA A 471 2.35 34.31 10.76
C ALA A 471 2.57 33.24 9.68
N VAL A 472 2.93 32.02 10.10
CA VAL A 472 3.09 30.87 9.20
C VAL A 472 2.31 29.68 9.73
N TYR A 473 1.72 28.90 8.83
CA TYR A 473 1.03 27.67 9.20
C TYR A 473 1.96 26.48 9.04
N THR A 474 2.02 25.63 10.05
CA THR A 474 2.87 24.43 10.06
C THR A 474 2.02 23.20 10.34
N HIS A 475 2.39 22.06 9.75
CA HIS A 475 1.81 20.77 10.11
C HIS A 475 2.88 20.02 10.88
N THR A 476 2.58 19.63 12.12
CA THR A 476 3.46 18.80 12.95
C THR A 476 3.02 17.34 12.84
N LEU A 477 3.84 16.40 13.33
CA LEU A 477 3.39 15.01 13.43
C LEU A 477 2.26 14.81 14.45
N GLU A 478 2.12 15.75 15.38
CA GLU A 478 1.18 15.69 16.50
C GLU A 478 -0.19 16.28 16.13
N SER A 479 -0.25 17.13 15.10
CA SER A 479 -1.48 17.74 14.59
C SER A 479 -1.58 17.64 13.07
N VAL A 480 -2.62 16.92 12.60
CA VAL A 480 -3.01 16.86 11.19
C VAL A 480 -3.64 18.16 10.68
N GLU A 481 -4.09 19.05 11.58
CA GLU A 481 -4.54 20.39 11.23
C GLU A 481 -3.38 21.38 11.26
N PRO A 482 -3.31 22.34 10.31
CA PRO A 482 -2.28 23.36 10.32
C PRO A 482 -2.34 24.19 11.61
N VAL A 483 -1.23 24.22 12.34
CA VAL A 483 -1.04 25.05 13.52
C VAL A 483 -0.43 26.38 13.09
N GLU A 484 -1.06 27.48 13.43
CA GLU A 484 -0.54 28.82 13.21
C GLU A 484 0.60 29.12 14.18
N VAL A 485 1.74 29.55 13.65
CA VAL A 485 2.87 30.08 14.42
C VAL A 485 2.86 31.59 14.24
N PRO A 486 2.69 32.37 15.33
CA PRO A 486 2.55 33.82 15.24
C PRO A 486 3.88 34.50 14.85
N PRO A 487 3.83 35.74 14.31
CA PRO A 487 5.03 36.56 14.17
C PRO A 487 5.68 36.82 15.53
N GLY A 488 7.01 36.96 15.55
CA GLY A 488 7.80 37.12 16.78
C GLY A 488 8.23 35.79 17.43
N ALA A 489 7.81 34.65 16.88
CA ALA A 489 8.29 33.34 17.27
C ALA A 489 9.40 32.81 16.33
N TRP A 490 10.11 31.79 16.77
CA TRP A 490 11.02 31.00 15.95
C TRP A 490 10.31 29.76 15.41
N LEU A 491 10.46 29.52 14.12
CA LEU A 491 10.22 28.22 13.52
C LEU A 491 11.52 27.44 13.52
N VAL A 492 11.51 26.25 14.12
CA VAL A 492 12.72 25.44 14.36
C VAL A 492 12.57 24.07 13.73
N ILE A 493 13.65 23.59 13.11
CA ILE A 493 13.74 22.28 12.46
C ILE A 493 14.98 21.55 13.00
N SER A 494 14.81 20.35 13.58
CA SER A 494 15.95 19.53 14.02
C SER A 494 16.71 18.95 12.84
N GLN A 495 17.91 18.41 13.07
CA GLN A 495 18.64 17.68 12.02
C GLN A 495 17.86 16.47 11.48
N GLN A 496 16.90 15.96 12.25
CA GLN A 496 16.04 14.83 11.92
C GLN A 496 14.75 15.27 11.21
N GLY A 497 14.56 16.57 10.98
CA GLY A 497 13.40 17.14 10.27
C GLY A 497 12.15 17.30 11.13
N GLU A 498 12.27 17.26 12.46
CA GLU A 498 11.17 17.61 13.36
C GLU A 498 10.96 19.11 13.35
N VAL A 499 9.70 19.54 13.27
CA VAL A 499 9.34 20.95 13.21
C VAL A 499 8.62 21.32 14.50
N TRP A 500 9.05 22.39 15.16
CA TRP A 500 8.36 22.99 16.30
C TRP A 500 8.51 24.50 16.29
N SER A 501 7.73 25.18 17.13
CA SER A 501 7.88 26.62 17.37
C SER A 501 8.43 26.88 18.78
N ALA A 502 9.12 28.01 18.95
CA ALA A 502 9.61 28.50 20.23
C ALA A 502 9.45 30.02 20.32
N SER A 503 9.24 30.54 21.53
CA SER A 503 9.32 31.99 21.76
C SER A 503 10.77 32.48 21.52
N ASP A 504 10.96 33.79 21.27
CA ASP A 504 12.31 34.35 21.14
C ASP A 504 13.16 34.13 22.39
N GLU A 505 12.55 34.28 23.57
CA GLU A 505 13.18 34.03 24.86
C GLU A 505 13.61 32.57 25.01
N ASP A 506 12.71 31.61 24.75
CA ASP A 506 13.01 30.19 24.85
C ASP A 506 14.10 29.78 23.85
N PHE A 507 14.03 30.27 22.61
CA PHE A 507 15.02 29.93 21.60
C PHE A 507 16.41 30.47 21.99
N ARG A 508 16.49 31.74 22.38
CA ARG A 508 17.75 32.37 22.83
C ARG A 508 18.29 31.77 24.12
N SER A 509 17.45 31.22 24.99
CA SER A 509 17.90 30.52 26.19
C SER A 509 18.67 29.23 25.86
N ARG A 510 18.34 28.57 24.74
CA ARG A 510 18.88 27.25 24.35
C ARG A 510 19.96 27.30 23.26
N TYR A 511 19.96 28.32 22.40
CA TYR A 511 20.81 28.38 21.23
C TYR A 511 21.68 29.63 21.19
N GLU A 512 22.85 29.52 20.58
CA GLU A 512 23.78 30.62 20.35
C GLU A 512 23.28 31.49 19.19
N VAL A 513 22.50 32.53 19.52
CA VAL A 513 22.03 33.51 18.54
C VAL A 513 22.98 34.71 18.57
N THR A 514 23.94 34.74 17.64
CA THR A 514 24.75 35.94 17.39
C THR A 514 23.85 37.06 16.87
N SER A 515 23.93 38.24 17.50
CA SER A 515 23.16 39.46 17.19
C SER A 515 23.24 39.86 15.72
#